data_AF-A0AAJ1CTS9-F1
#
_entry.id   AF-A0AAJ1CTS9-F1
#
_cell.length_a   1.000
_cell.length_b   1.000
_cell.length_c   1.000
_cell.angle_alpha   90.00
_cell.angle_beta   90.00
_cell.angle_gamma   90.00
#
_symmetry.space_group_name_H-M   'P 1'
#
loop_
_entity.id
_entity.type
_entity.pdbx_description
1 polymer ?
#
loop_
_entity_poly.entity_id
_entity_poly.type
_entity_poly.pdbx_seq_one_letter_code
_entity_poly.pdbx_strand_id
1 'polypeptide(L)'
;MFNILVTFSITQLSSGFFTQIGIEGFNSLKNIIKKFKHKNIYDFQVHFKVDIEMKNNEKIEYIECLVIFTDPNEKSLENLLIRAFEKLEEKLKDDLFISKKPISKIVYNVKGDKIKFEYSLKPDGVPLEIANMEEYKKILNFMAKNLLK
;
A
#
# COMPACT_ATOMS: atom_id res chain seq x y z
N MET A 1 -4.43 9.71 13.74
CA MET A 1 -4.52 8.86 12.55
C MET A 1 -5.29 9.66 11.50
N PHE A 2 -4.69 9.99 10.37
CA PHE A 2 -5.38 10.68 9.27
C PHE A 2 -5.69 9.66 8.19
N ASN A 3 -6.98 9.42 7.90
CA ASN A 3 -7.44 8.54 6.84
C ASN A 3 -8.10 9.41 5.76
N ILE A 4 -7.59 9.34 4.53
CA ILE A 4 -8.26 9.89 3.35
C ILE A 4 -8.90 8.68 2.65
N LEU A 5 -10.23 8.65 2.61
CA LEU A 5 -10.98 7.63 1.88
C LEU A 5 -11.32 8.21 0.50
N VAL A 6 -10.85 7.55 -0.56
CA VAL A 6 -11.18 7.94 -1.94
C VAL A 6 -11.74 6.73 -2.66
N THR A 7 -12.98 6.83 -3.12
CA THR A 7 -13.72 5.71 -3.73
C THR A 7 -13.82 5.93 -5.24
N PHE A 8 -13.29 5.00 -6.04
CA PHE A 8 -13.43 5.02 -7.49
C PHE A 8 -13.81 3.64 -8.03
N SER A 9 -14.79 3.59 -8.92
CA SER A 9 -15.17 2.41 -9.70
C SER A 9 -14.33 2.34 -10.97
N ILE A 10 -13.41 1.39 -11.06
CA ILE A 10 -12.47 1.29 -12.19
C ILE A 10 -12.87 0.14 -13.09
N THR A 11 -13.46 0.44 -14.25
CA THR A 11 -13.72 -0.56 -15.29
C THR A 11 -12.51 -0.85 -16.17
N GLN A 12 -11.49 0.03 -16.21
CA GLN A 12 -10.18 -0.21 -16.84
C GLN A 12 -9.09 0.58 -16.09
N LEU A 13 -8.15 -0.10 -15.42
CA LEU A 13 -6.93 0.54 -14.91
C LEU A 13 -6.05 0.91 -16.12
N SER A 14 -6.19 2.12 -16.63
CA SER A 14 -5.23 2.65 -17.61
C SER A 14 -3.88 2.89 -16.91
N SER A 15 -2.79 2.77 -17.65
CA SER A 15 -1.48 3.28 -17.22
C SER A 15 -1.63 4.78 -16.95
N GLY A 16 -1.70 5.19 -15.69
CA GLY A 16 -2.14 6.54 -15.34
C GLY A 16 -3.01 6.62 -14.09
N PHE A 17 -3.57 5.52 -13.58
CA PHE A 17 -4.54 5.59 -12.48
C PHE A 17 -3.93 6.20 -11.21
N PHE A 18 -2.79 5.69 -10.75
CA PHE A 18 -2.08 6.32 -9.63
C PHE A 18 -1.28 7.54 -10.06
N THR A 19 -1.15 7.79 -11.36
CA THR A 19 -0.54 9.02 -11.87
C THR A 19 -1.53 10.19 -11.87
N GLN A 20 -2.85 9.97 -12.00
CA GLN A 20 -3.88 11.01 -12.01
C GLN A 20 -4.65 11.15 -10.68
N ILE A 21 -5.16 10.06 -10.11
CA ILE A 21 -5.69 10.05 -8.72
C ILE A 21 -4.57 10.29 -7.72
N GLY A 22 -3.34 9.99 -8.14
CA GLY A 22 -2.13 10.34 -7.43
C GLY A 22 -1.98 11.81 -7.17
N ILE A 23 -2.12 12.74 -8.13
CA ILE A 23 -1.53 14.09 -7.98
C ILE A 23 -2.06 14.86 -6.75
N GLU A 24 -3.36 14.85 -6.49
CA GLU A 24 -3.93 15.57 -5.33
C GLU A 24 -3.67 14.85 -4.00
N GLY A 25 -3.83 13.53 -3.97
CA GLY A 25 -3.49 12.70 -2.80
C GLY A 25 -1.99 12.75 -2.49
N PHE A 26 -1.15 12.71 -3.53
CA PHE A 26 0.30 12.85 -3.54
C PHE A 26 0.73 14.21 -3.03
N ASN A 27 0.14 15.30 -3.51
CA ASN A 27 0.46 16.65 -3.04
C ASN A 27 0.06 16.82 -1.57
N SER A 28 -1.09 16.27 -1.16
CA SER A 28 -1.52 16.26 0.24
C SER A 28 -0.56 15.45 1.12
N LEU A 29 -0.17 14.26 0.68
CA LEU A 29 0.77 13.39 1.38
C LEU A 29 2.15 14.03 1.49
N LYS A 30 2.63 14.64 0.41
CA LYS A 30 3.89 15.39 0.33
C LYS A 30 3.90 16.52 1.36
N ASN A 31 2.81 17.28 1.45
CA ASN A 31 2.68 18.36 2.43
C ASN A 31 2.66 17.83 3.87
N ILE A 32 1.97 16.72 4.13
CA ILE A 32 1.96 16.06 5.43
C ILE A 32 3.38 15.59 5.80
N ILE A 33 4.05 14.84 4.93
CA ILE A 33 5.39 14.31 5.18
C ILE A 33 6.37 15.45 5.50
N LYS A 34 6.36 16.53 4.70
CA LYS A 34 7.19 17.72 4.96
C LYS A 34 6.87 18.39 6.30
N LYS A 35 5.59 18.52 6.66
CA LYS A 35 5.16 19.20 7.90
C LYS A 35 5.59 18.46 9.16
N PHE A 36 5.60 17.12 9.13
CA PHE A 36 5.87 16.32 10.31
C PHE A 36 7.35 15.93 10.47
N LYS A 37 8.15 16.02 9.42
CA LYS A 37 9.59 15.68 9.44
C LYS A 37 10.43 16.48 10.43
N HIS A 38 10.09 17.76 10.66
CA HIS A 38 10.85 18.64 11.58
C HIS A 38 10.49 18.47 13.05
N LYS A 39 9.42 17.72 13.34
CA LYS A 39 9.15 17.31 14.71
C LYS A 39 10.07 16.11 14.93
N ASN A 40 11.00 16.19 15.88
CA ASN A 40 11.91 15.11 16.30
C ASN A 40 11.14 13.88 16.84
N ILE A 41 10.25 13.34 16.02
CA ILE A 41 9.46 12.14 16.25
C ILE A 41 10.29 11.05 15.59
N TYR A 42 11.16 10.44 16.39
CA TYR A 42 11.72 9.14 16.05
C TYR A 42 10.53 8.20 15.76
N ASP A 43 10.50 7.59 14.57
CA ASP A 43 9.43 6.72 14.06
C ASP A 43 8.16 7.39 13.49
N PHE A 44 8.30 8.54 12.80
CA PHE A 44 7.17 9.04 12.01
C PHE A 44 6.88 8.13 10.81
N GLN A 45 5.66 7.58 10.78
CA GLN A 45 5.12 6.82 9.66
C GLN A 45 3.94 7.53 9.01
N VAL A 46 3.92 7.55 7.69
CA VAL A 46 2.74 7.98 6.90
C VAL A 46 2.17 6.79 6.19
N HIS A 47 0.88 6.55 6.41
CA HIS A 47 0.15 5.48 5.79
C HIS A 47 -0.72 6.08 4.69
N PHE A 48 -0.42 5.74 3.45
CA PHE A 48 -1.25 6.08 2.31
C PHE A 48 -2.08 4.85 1.95
N LYS A 49 -3.38 4.93 2.23
CA LYS A 49 -4.33 3.87 1.96
C LYS A 49 -5.20 4.26 0.77
N VAL A 50 -5.38 3.33 -0.16
CA VAL A 50 -6.31 3.45 -1.29
C VAL A 50 -7.21 2.22 -1.29
N ASP A 51 -8.52 2.46 -1.26
CA ASP A 51 -9.52 1.41 -1.41
C ASP A 51 -10.00 1.40 -2.87
N ILE A 52 -9.81 0.27 -3.54
CA ILE A 52 -10.21 0.08 -4.93
C ILE A 52 -11.46 -0.79 -4.95
N GLU A 53 -12.51 -0.29 -5.60
CA GLU A 53 -13.73 -1.04 -5.84
C GLU A 53 -13.71 -1.60 -7.27
N MET A 54 -13.68 -2.92 -7.39
CA MET A 54 -13.81 -3.64 -8.65
C MET A 54 -15.25 -4.16 -8.78
N LYS A 55 -15.94 -3.75 -9.84
CA LYS A 55 -17.30 -4.20 -10.14
C LYS A 55 -17.30 -5.02 -11.42
N ASN A 56 -17.85 -6.22 -11.35
CA ASN A 56 -18.32 -6.95 -12.52
C ASN A 56 -19.85 -7.18 -12.39
N ASN A 57 -20.48 -7.78 -13.40
CA ASN A 57 -21.94 -7.96 -13.43
C ASN A 57 -22.50 -8.83 -12.29
N GLU A 58 -21.66 -9.59 -11.58
CA GLU A 58 -22.06 -10.59 -10.59
C GLU A 58 -21.57 -10.26 -9.17
N LYS A 59 -20.52 -9.44 -9.03
CA LYS A 59 -19.81 -9.24 -7.77
C LYS A 59 -19.15 -7.87 -7.69
N ILE A 60 -19.16 -7.32 -6.48
CA ILE A 60 -18.36 -6.18 -6.07
C ILE A 60 -17.22 -6.71 -5.19
N GLU A 61 -15.98 -6.39 -5.55
CA GLU A 61 -14.79 -6.73 -4.78
C GLU A 61 -14.09 -5.45 -4.32
N TYR A 62 -13.54 -5.48 -3.11
CA TYR A 62 -12.81 -4.37 -2.50
C TYR A 62 -11.37 -4.79 -2.25
N ILE A 63 -10.44 -3.93 -2.66
CA ILE A 63 -9.00 -4.16 -2.54
C ILE A 63 -8.39 -2.99 -1.80
N GLU A 64 -7.74 -3.27 -0.67
CA GLU A 64 -6.98 -2.28 0.09
C GLU A 64 -5.53 -2.25 -0.39
N CYS A 65 -5.06 -1.09 -0.83
CA CYS A 65 -3.66 -0.85 -1.12
C CYS A 65 -3.07 0.08 -0.07
N LEU A 66 -1.98 -0.35 0.57
CA LEU A 66 -1.33 0.42 1.62
C LEU A 66 0.15 0.67 1.26
N VAL A 67 0.53 1.94 1.21
CA VAL A 67 1.94 2.36 1.11
C VAL A 67 2.34 3.04 2.41
N ILE A 68 3.31 2.46 3.10
CA ILE A 68 3.83 2.94 4.38
C ILE A 68 5.14 3.68 4.10
N PHE A 69 5.23 4.95 4.47
CA PHE A 69 6.47 5.72 4.42
C PHE A 69 7.06 5.78 5.82
N THR A 70 8.22 5.16 5.99
CA THR A 70 8.98 5.12 7.26
C THR A 70 10.28 5.89 7.06
N ASP A 71 10.48 6.99 7.79
CA ASP A 71 11.66 7.86 7.65
C ASP A 71 12.03 8.19 6.18
N PRO A 72 11.14 8.85 5.42
CA PRO A 72 11.44 9.17 4.03
C PRO A 72 12.51 10.27 3.90
N ASN A 73 13.46 10.09 2.97
CA ASN A 73 14.51 11.06 2.66
C ASN A 73 13.94 12.28 1.89
N GLU A 74 14.25 13.51 2.30
CA GLU A 74 13.72 14.73 1.64
C GLU A 74 14.16 14.86 0.19
N LYS A 75 15.44 14.61 -0.06
CA LYS A 75 16.05 14.87 -1.36
C LYS A 75 15.48 13.94 -2.44
N SER A 76 14.88 12.84 -2.01
CA SER A 76 14.37 11.80 -2.87
C SER A 76 12.87 11.56 -2.69
N LEU A 77 12.19 12.27 -1.79
CA LEU A 77 10.80 12.03 -1.41
C LEU A 77 9.86 12.02 -2.62
N GLU A 78 10.01 13.00 -3.50
CA GLU A 78 9.19 13.15 -4.70
C GLU A 78 9.35 11.96 -5.65
N ASN A 79 10.59 11.58 -5.95
CA ASN A 79 10.89 10.43 -6.79
C ASN A 79 10.48 9.11 -6.14
N LEU A 80 10.59 8.99 -4.81
CA LEU A 80 10.23 7.79 -4.06
C LEU A 80 8.72 7.59 -4.04
N LEU A 81 7.96 8.66 -3.83
CA LEU A 81 6.50 8.63 -3.88
C LEU A 81 6.01 8.20 -5.26
N ILE A 82 6.54 8.82 -6.33
CA ILE A 82 6.18 8.48 -7.72
C ILE A 82 6.48 7.01 -7.99
N ARG A 83 7.71 6.56 -7.72
CA ARG A 83 8.13 5.17 -7.94
C ARG A 83 7.34 4.16 -7.11
N ALA A 84 6.95 4.51 -5.88
CA ALA A 84 6.15 3.63 -5.04
C ALA A 84 4.76 3.40 -5.63
N PHE A 85 4.16 4.46 -6.17
CA PHE A 85 2.87 4.38 -6.85
C PHE A 85 2.95 3.67 -8.20
N GLU A 86 3.99 3.91 -9.00
CA GLU A 86 4.23 3.16 -10.23
C GLU A 86 4.33 1.65 -9.96
N LYS A 87 5.07 1.24 -8.92
CA LYS A 87 5.19 -0.18 -8.52
C LYS A 87 3.87 -0.78 -8.04
N LEU A 88 3.07 0.00 -7.30
CA LEU A 88 1.76 -0.45 -6.86
C LEU A 88 0.84 -0.66 -8.07
N GLU A 89 0.85 0.28 -9.01
CA GLU A 89 0.07 0.21 -10.25
C GLU A 89 0.45 -1.00 -11.10
N GLU A 90 1.75 -1.24 -11.28
CA GLU A 90 2.29 -2.40 -12.00
C GLU A 90 1.81 -3.71 -11.35
N LYS A 91 1.93 -3.84 -10.03
CA LYS A 91 1.48 -5.06 -9.32
C LYS A 91 -0.02 -5.27 -9.41
N LEU A 92 -0.83 -4.21 -9.29
CA LEU A 92 -2.28 -4.30 -9.45
C LEU A 92 -2.64 -4.75 -10.87
N LYS A 93 -1.98 -4.20 -11.88
CA LYS A 93 -2.17 -4.60 -13.28
C LYS A 93 -1.86 -6.09 -13.47
N ASP A 94 -0.70 -6.53 -13.02
CA ASP A 94 -0.22 -7.89 -13.23
C ASP A 94 -1.02 -8.93 -12.44
N ASP A 95 -1.33 -8.66 -11.18
CA ASP A 95 -2.01 -9.64 -10.34
C ASP A 95 -3.53 -9.67 -10.59
N LEU A 96 -4.18 -8.52 -10.77
CA LEU A 96 -5.64 -8.45 -10.87
C LEU A 96 -6.15 -8.66 -12.30
N PHE A 97 -5.49 -8.07 -13.30
CA PHE A 97 -6.01 -8.08 -14.68
C PHE A 97 -5.40 -9.21 -15.51
N ILE A 98 -4.09 -9.42 -15.37
CA ILE A 98 -3.37 -10.45 -16.14
C ILE A 98 -3.51 -11.81 -15.47
N SER A 99 -3.11 -11.91 -14.20
CA SER A 99 -3.08 -13.19 -13.47
C SER A 99 -4.41 -13.56 -12.82
N LYS A 100 -5.36 -12.62 -12.72
CA LYS A 100 -6.69 -12.79 -12.11
C LYS A 100 -6.65 -13.43 -10.71
N LYS A 101 -5.64 -13.07 -9.90
CA LYS A 101 -5.53 -13.56 -8.53
C LYS A 101 -6.54 -12.81 -7.64
N PRO A 102 -7.30 -13.51 -6.77
CA PRO A 102 -8.18 -12.86 -5.82
C PRO A 102 -7.34 -12.24 -4.70
N ILE A 103 -7.20 -10.91 -4.71
CA ILE A 103 -6.44 -10.15 -3.72
C ILE A 103 -7.38 -9.20 -3.00
N SER A 104 -7.28 -9.13 -1.67
CA SER A 104 -8.01 -8.19 -0.83
C SER A 104 -7.13 -7.08 -0.28
N LYS A 105 -5.80 -7.32 -0.18
CA LYS A 105 -4.86 -6.35 0.38
C LYS A 105 -3.48 -6.47 -0.24
N ILE A 106 -2.83 -5.33 -0.50
CA ILE A 106 -1.43 -5.22 -0.94
C ILE A 106 -0.72 -4.18 -0.08
N VAL A 107 0.47 -4.51 0.43
CA VAL A 107 1.26 -3.59 1.27
C VAL A 107 2.67 -3.38 0.74
N TYR A 108 3.04 -2.11 0.64
CA TYR A 108 4.40 -1.65 0.35
C TYR A 108 4.93 -0.78 1.50
N ASN A 109 6.23 -0.84 1.71
CA ASN A 109 6.96 -0.01 2.65
C ASN A 109 8.08 0.74 1.93
N VAL A 110 8.14 2.04 2.14
CA VAL A 110 9.15 2.96 1.62
C VAL A 110 9.98 3.40 2.81
N LYS A 111 11.22 2.90 2.88
CA LYS A 111 12.16 3.21 3.96
C LYS A 111 13.45 3.80 3.40
N GLY A 112 13.77 5.04 3.77
CA GLY A 112 14.84 5.79 3.12
C GLY A 112 14.60 5.83 1.61
N ASP A 113 15.56 5.36 0.82
CA ASP A 113 15.49 5.36 -0.66
C ASP A 113 15.02 4.02 -1.26
N LYS A 114 14.46 3.12 -0.45
CA LYS A 114 14.06 1.77 -0.88
C LYS A 114 12.56 1.58 -0.80
N ILE A 115 11.97 1.08 -1.88
CA ILE A 115 10.57 0.62 -1.92
C ILE A 115 10.58 -0.90 -1.85
N LYS A 116 9.96 -1.45 -0.81
CA LYS A 116 9.84 -2.87 -0.55
C LYS A 116 8.38 -3.29 -0.59
N PHE A 117 8.09 -4.36 -1.31
CA PHE A 117 6.86 -5.11 -1.10
C PHE A 117 6.95 -5.81 0.26
N GLU A 118 5.86 -5.81 1.02
CA GLU A 118 5.79 -6.48 2.32
C GLU A 118 4.95 -7.77 2.21
N TYR A 119 3.68 -7.64 1.82
CA TYR A 119 2.79 -8.79 1.65
C TYR A 119 1.53 -8.46 0.83
N SER A 120 0.84 -9.51 0.39
CA SER A 120 -0.52 -9.46 -0.15
C SER A 120 -1.40 -10.55 0.49
N LEU A 121 -2.70 -10.27 0.60
CA LEU A 121 -3.68 -11.18 1.21
C LEU A 121 -4.79 -11.53 0.22
N LYS A 122 -5.34 -12.73 0.39
CA LYS A 122 -6.59 -13.16 -0.23
C LYS A 122 -7.82 -12.60 0.52
N PRO A 123 -9.03 -12.64 -0.06
CA PRO A 123 -10.27 -12.24 0.61
C PRO A 123 -10.58 -12.97 1.91
N ASP A 124 -10.10 -14.19 2.09
CA ASP A 124 -10.22 -14.98 3.33
C ASP A 124 -9.17 -14.62 4.40
N GLY A 125 -8.30 -13.64 4.12
CA GLY A 125 -7.22 -13.20 5.00
C GLY A 125 -5.96 -14.06 4.93
N VAL A 126 -5.93 -15.11 4.10
CA VAL A 126 -4.74 -15.95 3.93
C VAL A 126 -3.69 -15.18 3.13
N PRO A 127 -2.41 -15.16 3.57
CA PRO A 127 -1.35 -14.55 2.79
C PRO A 127 -1.20 -15.22 1.43
N LEU A 128 -1.18 -14.40 0.39
CA LEU A 128 -0.94 -14.83 -0.98
C LEU A 128 0.57 -14.79 -1.27
N GLU A 129 1.21 -13.67 -0.99
CA GLU A 129 2.65 -13.46 -1.12
C GLU A 129 3.18 -12.71 0.10
N ILE A 130 4.34 -13.10 0.61
CA ILE A 130 5.01 -12.44 1.73
C ILE A 130 6.49 -12.28 1.37
N ALA A 131 7.01 -11.05 1.47
CA ALA A 131 8.39 -10.75 1.12
C ALA A 131 9.40 -11.35 2.11
N ASN A 132 9.08 -11.34 3.41
CA ASN A 132 9.91 -11.91 4.46
C ASN A 132 9.17 -13.00 5.26
N MET A 133 9.21 -14.24 4.74
CA MET A 133 8.54 -15.38 5.38
C MET A 133 9.10 -15.71 6.76
N GLU A 134 10.38 -15.44 7.04
CA GLU A 134 10.97 -15.70 8.35
C GLU A 134 10.42 -14.76 9.42
N GLU A 135 10.35 -13.47 9.11
CA GLU A 135 9.80 -12.46 10.00
C GLU A 135 8.30 -12.67 10.23
N TYR A 136 7.57 -13.03 9.17
CA TYR A 136 6.17 -13.40 9.29
C TYR A 136 5.96 -14.61 10.22
N LYS A 137 6.77 -15.67 10.08
CA LYS A 137 6.74 -16.82 11.00
C LYS A 137 7.03 -16.41 12.45
N LYS A 138 7.96 -15.49 12.68
CA LYS A 138 8.23 -14.97 14.04
C LYS A 138 7.00 -14.28 14.62
N ILE A 139 6.33 -13.44 13.84
CA ILE A 139 5.10 -12.74 14.26
C ILE A 139 3.97 -13.74 14.54
N LEU A 140 3.74 -14.70 13.65
CA LEU A 140 2.74 -15.75 13.86
C LEU A 140 3.01 -16.56 15.12
N ASN A 141 4.27 -16.97 15.34
CA ASN A 141 4.65 -17.70 16.54
C ASN A 141 4.47 -16.87 17.81
N PHE A 142 4.75 -15.57 17.75
CA PHE A 142 4.50 -14.66 18.86
C PHE A 142 2.99 -14.52 19.14
N MET A 143 2.18 -14.32 18.10
CA MET A 143 0.73 -14.20 18.23
C MET A 143 0.10 -15.50 18.77
N ALA A 144 0.48 -16.66 18.23
CA ALA A 144 0.01 -17.96 18.73
C ALA A 144 0.33 -18.18 20.21
N LYS A 145 1.50 -17.73 20.68
CA LYS A 145 1.91 -17.85 22.09
C LYS A 145 1.16 -16.88 23.03
N ASN A 146 0.69 -15.75 22.52
CA ASN A 146 0.17 -14.65 23.34
C ASN A 146 -1.34 -14.40 23.21
N LEU A 147 -1.99 -14.89 22.15
CA LEU A 147 -3.44 -14.79 21.94
C LEU A 147 -4.21 -16.06 22.35
N LEU A 148 -3.51 -17.17 22.65
CA LEU A 148 -4.10 -18.39 23.22
C LEU A 148 -4.05 -18.41 24.76
N LYS A 149 -4.10 -17.24 25.41
CA LYS A 149 -4.22 -17.13 26.87
C LYS A 149 -5.55 -16.51 27.26
#